data_AF-A0A9E0UHS8-F1
#
_entry.id   AF-A0A9E0UHS8-F1
#
_cell.length_a   1.000
_cell.length_b   1.000
_cell.length_c   1.000
_cell.angle_alpha   90.00
_cell.angle_beta   90.00
_cell.angle_gamma   90.00
#
_symmetry.space_group_name_H-M   'P 1'
#
loop_
_entity.id
_entity.type
_entity.pdbx_description
1 polymer ?
#
loop_
_entity_poly.entity_id
_entity_poly.type
_entity_poly.pdbx_seq_one_letter_code
_entity_poly.pdbx_strand_id
1 'polypeptide(L)'
;MPRKPRVPKISRPITGTHFLTRGAKTHFESGRPVEEGTYLKPYKKLLVDITASKAGLDKALAFANDLFNALDSVGYRVVLAPQGEEFRRGQIDELEEPRKRQDYYHSSLWSPYRPTVVYVGTVAIGLAVVEMSEEVLMRYVNGKYIRDADYVPPKNSRRYLDHTWTTSKELPCGRLRLIAYSPYWRASWSARWQEVKNSPLTRDIPSIVKAIEDAAIELVEKLKEADRQAEIARLKRLAEEEKRRQEEDRRSVQQSVKDSQAHLVQIIQAWSDAMNVERFLQGVEERASNLPSNERNAMLERLNLARDFIGTQNPLDFFLSWKTPLERYQPLASRLLDDHHESDKDAEDEIEDQ
;
A
#
# COMPACT_ATOMS: atom_id res chain seq x y z
N MET A 1 -13.89 26.22 -35.46
CA MET A 1 -12.55 26.40 -34.85
C MET A 1 -11.50 25.93 -35.86
N PRO A 2 -10.62 26.80 -36.39
CA PRO A 2 -9.57 26.34 -37.30
C PRO A 2 -8.54 25.51 -36.52
N ARG A 3 -8.23 24.31 -37.02
CA ARG A 3 -7.18 23.45 -36.45
C ARG A 3 -5.84 24.19 -36.58
N LYS A 4 -5.19 24.50 -35.45
CA LYS A 4 -3.84 25.07 -35.44
C LYS A 4 -2.91 24.17 -36.29
N PRO A 5 -2.08 24.73 -37.18
CA PRO A 5 -1.13 23.95 -37.96
C PRO A 5 -0.14 23.27 -37.01
N ARG A 6 0.03 21.94 -37.16
CA ARG A 6 1.08 21.18 -36.46
C ARG A 6 2.42 21.71 -36.95
N VAL A 7 3.18 22.38 -36.07
CA VAL A 7 4.58 22.73 -36.33
C VAL A 7 5.32 21.41 -36.59
N PRO A 8 6.00 21.25 -37.73
CA PRO A 8 6.79 20.05 -37.97
C PRO A 8 7.92 20.01 -36.94
N LYS A 9 7.89 19.03 -36.04
CA LYS A 9 9.03 18.75 -35.17
C LYS A 9 10.20 18.38 -36.08
N ILE A 10 11.24 19.19 -36.06
CA ILE A 10 12.49 18.88 -36.76
C ILE A 10 13.11 17.68 -36.04
N SER A 11 12.82 16.48 -36.52
CA SER A 11 13.47 15.26 -36.05
C SER A 11 14.94 15.34 -36.45
N ARG A 12 15.83 15.50 -35.47
CA ARG A 12 17.26 15.33 -35.67
C ARG A 12 17.60 13.91 -35.19
N PRO A 13 18.22 13.07 -36.03
CA PRO A 13 18.57 11.73 -35.61
C PRO A 13 19.62 11.83 -34.51
N ILE A 14 19.26 11.40 -33.30
CA ILE A 14 20.19 11.23 -32.19
C ILE A 14 20.86 9.88 -32.39
N THR A 15 22.18 9.90 -32.51
CA THR A 15 23.00 8.70 -32.73
C THR A 15 24.04 8.55 -31.62
N GLY A 16 24.44 7.31 -31.35
CA GLY A 16 25.41 6.97 -30.30
C GLY A 16 24.80 6.27 -29.10
N THR A 17 25.54 6.23 -27.99
CA THR A 17 25.11 5.57 -26.76
C THR A 17 24.25 6.49 -25.90
N HIS A 18 22.98 6.13 -25.74
CA HIS A 18 22.01 6.80 -24.89
C HIS A 18 22.50 6.83 -23.43
N PHE A 19 22.24 7.93 -22.70
CA PHE A 19 22.80 8.12 -21.36
C PHE A 19 22.31 7.08 -20.34
N LEU A 20 21.10 6.54 -20.52
CA LEU A 20 20.56 5.47 -19.66
C LEU A 20 21.21 4.10 -19.89
N THR A 21 21.71 3.83 -21.11
CA THR A 21 22.35 2.55 -21.44
C THR A 21 23.86 2.59 -21.21
N ARG A 22 24.45 3.78 -21.19
CA ARG A 22 25.87 4.01 -20.94
C ARG A 22 26.30 3.42 -19.59
N GLY A 23 27.23 2.46 -19.62
CA GLY A 23 27.77 1.80 -18.43
C GLY A 23 26.78 0.88 -17.70
N ALA A 24 25.56 0.68 -18.24
CA ALA A 24 24.56 -0.18 -17.61
C ALA A 24 25.02 -1.64 -17.53
N LYS A 25 25.73 -2.13 -18.56
CA LYS A 25 26.25 -3.51 -18.63
C LYS A 25 27.01 -3.91 -17.37
N THR A 26 27.99 -3.11 -16.96
CA THR A 26 28.81 -3.38 -15.78
C THR A 26 27.97 -3.53 -14.51
N HIS A 27 26.91 -2.73 -14.37
CA HIS A 27 26.00 -2.82 -13.23
C HIS A 27 25.09 -4.04 -13.26
N PHE A 28 24.66 -4.48 -14.45
CA PHE A 28 23.89 -5.72 -14.63
C PHE A 28 24.73 -6.95 -14.30
N GLU A 29 25.99 -6.96 -14.72
CA GLU A 29 26.92 -8.07 -14.48
C GLU A 29 27.43 -8.11 -13.04
N SER A 30 27.55 -6.96 -12.36
CA SER A 30 27.92 -6.88 -10.94
C SER A 30 26.76 -7.24 -10.00
N GLY A 31 25.91 -8.20 -10.37
CA GLY A 31 24.71 -8.60 -9.63
C GLY A 31 24.93 -9.72 -8.62
N ARG A 32 23.84 -10.21 -8.02
CA ARG A 32 23.85 -11.43 -7.22
C ARG A 32 24.29 -12.61 -8.11
N PRO A 33 25.03 -13.59 -7.56
CA PRO A 33 25.32 -14.82 -8.28
C PRO A 33 24.00 -15.53 -8.58
N VAL A 34 23.83 -15.92 -9.85
CA VAL A 34 22.68 -16.66 -10.35
C VAL A 34 23.18 -17.88 -11.10
N GLU A 35 22.35 -18.93 -11.21
CA GLU A 35 22.69 -20.12 -12.00
C GLU A 35 22.98 -19.72 -13.45
N GLU A 36 23.93 -20.41 -14.09
CA GLU A 36 24.23 -20.17 -15.49
C GLU A 36 22.99 -20.38 -16.36
N GLY A 37 22.73 -19.44 -17.28
CA GLY A 37 21.52 -19.46 -18.10
C GLY A 37 20.26 -18.94 -17.38
N THR A 38 20.37 -18.24 -16.26
CA THR A 38 19.23 -17.54 -15.63
C THR A 38 19.33 -16.01 -15.74
N TYR A 39 18.26 -15.31 -15.38
CA TYR A 39 18.19 -13.85 -15.43
C TYR A 39 19.12 -13.18 -14.41
N LEU A 40 19.79 -12.11 -14.83
CA LEU A 40 20.66 -11.31 -13.98
C LEU A 40 19.86 -10.57 -12.89
N LYS A 41 20.49 -10.38 -11.73
CA LYS A 41 19.90 -9.69 -10.57
C LYS A 41 20.85 -8.59 -10.08
N PRO A 42 20.92 -7.43 -10.74
CA PRO A 42 21.83 -6.36 -10.35
C PRO A 42 21.58 -5.85 -8.93
N TYR A 43 22.67 -5.48 -8.24
CA TYR A 43 22.57 -4.79 -6.94
C TYR A 43 22.02 -3.37 -7.10
N LYS A 44 22.44 -2.67 -8.16
CA LYS A 44 21.97 -1.31 -8.44
C LYS A 44 20.50 -1.34 -8.82
N LYS A 45 19.69 -0.60 -8.07
CA LYS A 45 18.23 -0.54 -8.24
C LYS A 45 17.75 0.56 -9.20
N LEU A 46 18.59 1.59 -9.41
CA LEU A 46 18.32 2.66 -10.38
C LEU A 46 19.03 2.33 -11.69
N LEU A 47 18.39 1.47 -12.47
CA LEU A 47 18.82 1.03 -13.80
C LEU A 47 17.62 1.03 -14.75
N VAL A 48 17.93 0.97 -16.04
CA VAL A 48 16.91 0.74 -17.09
C VAL A 48 16.13 -0.54 -16.81
N ASP A 49 14.84 -0.56 -17.16
CA ASP A 49 13.97 -1.72 -16.96
C ASP A 49 14.27 -2.78 -18.02
N ILE A 50 15.36 -3.50 -17.80
CA ILE A 50 15.81 -4.61 -18.64
C ILE A 50 15.90 -5.87 -17.78
N THR A 51 15.18 -6.90 -18.21
CA THR A 51 15.30 -8.26 -17.66
C THR A 51 15.97 -9.13 -18.69
N ALA A 52 17.22 -9.53 -18.47
CA ALA A 52 17.97 -10.37 -19.39
C ALA A 52 18.93 -11.31 -18.65
N SER A 53 19.25 -12.42 -19.30
CA SER A 53 20.36 -13.30 -18.96
C SER A 53 21.69 -12.65 -19.31
N LYS A 54 22.80 -13.24 -18.84
CA LYS A 54 24.14 -12.79 -19.22
C LYS A 54 24.37 -12.83 -20.74
N ALA A 55 23.84 -13.84 -21.43
CA ALA A 55 23.98 -13.99 -22.88
C ALA A 55 23.10 -13.00 -23.65
N GLY A 56 21.88 -12.72 -23.16
CA GLY A 56 20.92 -11.81 -23.80
C GLY A 56 21.16 -10.32 -23.51
N LEU A 57 21.97 -9.99 -22.50
CA LEU A 57 22.14 -8.61 -22.01
C LEU A 57 22.62 -7.63 -23.09
N ASP A 58 23.63 -8.01 -23.87
CA ASP A 58 24.18 -7.13 -24.91
C ASP A 58 23.14 -6.81 -25.98
N LYS A 59 22.37 -7.83 -26.39
CA LYS A 59 21.27 -7.67 -27.36
C LYS A 59 20.16 -6.77 -26.80
N ALA A 60 19.77 -6.97 -25.54
CA ALA A 60 18.74 -6.17 -24.88
C ALA A 60 19.17 -4.69 -24.72
N LEU A 61 20.42 -4.45 -24.33
CA LEU A 61 20.97 -3.10 -24.20
C LEU A 61 21.09 -2.39 -25.55
N ALA A 62 21.51 -3.11 -26.61
CA ALA A 62 21.57 -2.57 -27.97
C ALA A 62 20.17 -2.17 -28.47
N PHE A 63 19.18 -3.05 -28.32
CA PHE A 63 17.79 -2.73 -28.68
C PHE A 63 17.25 -1.54 -27.88
N ALA A 64 17.45 -1.50 -26.56
CA ALA A 64 17.02 -0.39 -25.72
C ALA A 64 17.69 0.93 -26.15
N ASN A 65 18.98 0.90 -26.49
CA ASN A 65 19.70 2.06 -27.00
C ASN A 65 19.06 2.62 -28.28
N ASP A 66 18.78 1.75 -29.25
CA ASP A 66 18.20 2.15 -30.53
C ASP A 66 16.78 2.69 -30.36
N LEU A 67 15.98 2.04 -29.51
CA LEU A 67 14.62 2.50 -29.19
C LEU A 67 14.65 3.87 -28.50
N PHE A 68 15.51 4.08 -27.51
CA PHE A 68 15.57 5.34 -26.77
C PHE A 68 16.05 6.49 -27.66
N ASN A 69 17.06 6.25 -28.49
CA ASN A 69 17.50 7.22 -29.48
C ASN A 69 16.40 7.55 -30.50
N ALA A 70 15.61 6.56 -30.94
CA ALA A 70 14.49 6.80 -31.85
C ALA A 70 13.40 7.66 -31.20
N LEU A 71 13.06 7.40 -29.94
CA LEU A 71 12.10 8.22 -29.17
C LEU A 71 12.61 9.65 -28.97
N ASP A 72 13.86 9.81 -28.53
CA ASP A 72 14.48 11.12 -28.33
C ASP A 72 14.56 11.90 -29.67
N SER A 73 14.80 11.22 -30.79
CA SER A 73 14.86 11.84 -32.13
C SER A 73 13.52 12.46 -32.56
N VAL A 74 12.39 11.88 -32.11
CA VAL A 74 11.04 12.44 -32.31
C VAL A 74 10.69 13.49 -31.23
N GLY A 75 11.60 13.72 -30.29
CA GLY A 75 11.47 14.68 -29.20
C GLY A 75 10.72 14.13 -27.99
N TYR A 76 10.69 12.81 -27.80
CA TYR A 76 10.13 12.16 -26.60
C TYR A 76 11.25 11.76 -25.66
N ARG A 77 11.29 12.43 -24.51
CA ARG A 77 12.37 12.27 -23.53
C ARG A 77 12.22 10.93 -22.80
N VAL A 78 13.24 10.08 -22.88
CA VAL A 78 13.32 8.83 -22.10
C VAL A 78 14.15 9.03 -20.83
N VAL A 79 13.60 8.71 -19.67
CA VAL A 79 14.27 8.83 -18.35
C VAL A 79 13.87 7.70 -17.42
N LEU A 80 14.60 7.54 -16.31
CA LEU A 80 14.02 6.89 -15.13
C LEU A 80 13.00 7.84 -14.51
N ALA A 81 11.87 7.31 -14.03
CA ALA A 81 10.85 8.12 -13.39
C ALA A 81 11.47 9.06 -12.31
N PRO A 82 11.12 10.36 -12.31
CA PRO A 82 11.55 11.29 -11.26
C PRO A 82 11.15 10.80 -9.86
N GLN A 83 11.85 11.29 -8.84
CA GLN A 83 11.44 11.04 -7.46
C GLN A 83 10.16 11.84 -7.17
N GLY A 84 9.20 11.21 -6.49
CA GLY A 84 7.93 11.83 -6.10
C GLY A 84 6.75 11.51 -7.02
N GLU A 85 7.00 10.95 -8.22
CA GLU A 85 5.93 10.46 -9.10
C GLU A 85 5.39 9.12 -8.60
N GLU A 86 4.06 8.97 -8.49
CA GLU A 86 3.39 7.73 -8.08
C GLU A 86 3.29 6.69 -9.21
N PHE A 87 4.39 6.50 -9.95
CA PHE A 87 4.44 5.57 -11.08
C PHE A 87 4.69 4.14 -10.60
N ARG A 88 3.85 3.21 -11.09
CA ARG A 88 3.96 1.79 -10.81
C ARG A 88 4.51 1.06 -12.03
N ARG A 89 5.41 0.11 -11.80
CA ARG A 89 5.85 -0.82 -12.84
C ARG A 89 4.67 -1.73 -13.20
N GLY A 90 4.39 -1.88 -14.49
CA GLY A 90 3.36 -2.79 -14.99
C GLY A 90 3.68 -4.24 -14.66
N GLN A 91 2.64 -5.09 -14.64
CA GLN A 91 2.84 -6.53 -14.54
C GLN A 91 3.49 -7.03 -15.82
N ILE A 92 4.61 -7.74 -15.67
CA ILE A 92 5.42 -8.22 -16.77
C ILE A 92 5.42 -9.73 -16.72
N ASP A 93 5.02 -10.33 -17.85
CA ASP A 93 5.12 -11.75 -18.10
C ASP A 93 6.31 -12.00 -19.02
N GLU A 94 7.31 -12.70 -18.51
CA GLU A 94 8.51 -13.11 -19.21
C GLU A 94 8.28 -14.33 -20.11
N LEU A 95 7.21 -15.09 -19.90
CA LEU A 95 6.97 -16.30 -20.68
C LEU A 95 6.70 -15.97 -22.14
N GLU A 96 7.40 -16.65 -23.03
CA GLU A 96 7.14 -16.54 -24.44
C GLU A 96 5.69 -16.92 -24.78
N GLU A 97 5.25 -18.07 -24.27
CA GLU A 97 3.87 -18.55 -24.35
C GLU A 97 3.16 -18.28 -23.01
N PRO A 98 2.14 -17.39 -22.99
CA PRO A 98 1.42 -17.07 -21.77
C PRO A 98 0.74 -18.31 -21.18
N ARG A 99 0.88 -18.51 -19.87
CA ARG A 99 0.23 -19.61 -19.15
C ARG A 99 -0.49 -19.09 -17.91
N LYS A 100 -1.60 -19.74 -17.54
CA LYS A 100 -2.23 -19.51 -16.24
C LYS A 100 -1.28 -20.00 -15.13
N ARG A 101 -0.64 -19.07 -14.44
CA ARG A 101 0.12 -19.34 -13.22
C ARG A 101 -0.86 -19.57 -12.07
N GLN A 102 -0.50 -20.45 -11.12
CA GLN A 102 -1.21 -20.51 -9.84
C GLN A 102 -1.02 -19.18 -9.11
N ASP A 103 -2.04 -18.73 -8.38
CA ASP A 103 -2.13 -17.38 -7.78
C ASP A 103 -0.99 -17.03 -6.79
N TYR A 104 -0.16 -18.01 -6.40
CA TYR A 104 0.97 -17.87 -5.48
C TYR A 104 2.36 -17.82 -6.15
N TYR A 105 2.44 -17.65 -7.48
CA TYR A 105 3.73 -17.56 -8.15
C TYR A 105 4.40 -16.18 -7.92
N HIS A 106 5.38 -16.13 -7.02
CA HIS A 106 6.23 -14.96 -6.87
C HIS A 106 7.32 -14.97 -7.95
N SER A 107 7.26 -14.01 -8.87
CA SER A 107 8.32 -13.80 -9.86
C SER A 107 9.64 -13.50 -9.14
N SER A 108 10.66 -14.32 -9.36
CA SER A 108 11.99 -14.11 -8.78
C SER A 108 12.81 -13.08 -9.57
N LEU A 109 12.23 -12.49 -10.61
CA LEU A 109 12.87 -11.54 -11.50
C LEU A 109 13.24 -10.25 -10.75
N TRP A 110 14.37 -9.68 -11.15
CA TRP A 110 14.73 -8.34 -10.71
C TRP A 110 13.80 -7.30 -11.37
N SER A 111 13.56 -6.22 -10.65
CA SER A 111 12.88 -5.03 -11.16
C SER A 111 13.61 -3.75 -10.69
N PRO A 112 13.60 -2.68 -11.51
CA PRO A 112 14.14 -1.40 -11.10
C PRO A 112 13.24 -0.77 -10.03
N TYR A 113 13.84 0.04 -9.16
CA TYR A 113 13.08 0.78 -8.13
C TYR A 113 12.22 1.89 -8.71
N ARG A 114 12.60 2.41 -9.88
CA ARG A 114 11.84 3.39 -10.64
C ARG A 114 11.70 2.91 -12.08
N PRO A 115 10.48 2.89 -12.66
CA PRO A 115 10.30 2.43 -14.02
C PRO A 115 11.06 3.34 -14.99
N THR A 116 11.49 2.76 -16.10
CA THR A 116 11.94 3.56 -17.25
C THR A 116 10.71 4.09 -17.95
N VAL A 117 10.63 5.39 -18.17
CA VAL A 117 9.47 6.06 -18.75
C VAL A 117 9.88 6.93 -19.93
N VAL A 118 8.99 7.04 -20.90
CA VAL A 118 9.05 8.03 -21.97
C VAL A 118 7.96 9.05 -21.77
N TYR A 119 8.31 10.34 -21.88
CA TYR A 119 7.36 11.43 -21.81
C TYR A 119 6.90 11.84 -23.22
N VAL A 120 5.60 11.70 -23.46
CA VAL A 120 4.92 12.17 -24.66
C VAL A 120 4.00 13.32 -24.25
N GLY A 121 4.48 14.55 -24.42
CA GLY A 121 3.79 15.73 -23.88
C GLY A 121 3.77 15.71 -22.35
N THR A 122 2.59 15.64 -21.75
CA THR A 122 2.40 15.60 -20.29
C THR A 122 2.21 14.19 -19.73
N VAL A 123 2.16 13.17 -20.58
CA VAL A 123 1.90 11.78 -20.18
C VAL A 123 3.17 10.96 -20.20
N ALA A 124 3.37 10.18 -19.14
CA ALA A 124 4.43 9.18 -19.05
C ALA A 124 3.92 7.81 -19.51
N ILE A 125 4.73 7.10 -20.29
CA ILE A 125 4.51 5.70 -20.66
C ILE A 125 5.70 4.90 -20.15
N GLY A 126 5.44 3.86 -19.35
CA GLY A 126 6.46 2.94 -18.86
C GLY A 126 6.94 2.01 -19.96
N LEU A 127 8.24 1.74 -20.00
CA LEU A 127 8.90 0.85 -20.95
C LEU A 127 9.67 -0.21 -20.17
N ALA A 128 9.51 -1.46 -20.57
CA ALA A 128 10.30 -2.59 -20.07
C ALA A 128 10.72 -3.50 -21.23
N VAL A 129 12.00 -3.86 -21.27
CA VAL A 129 12.56 -4.80 -22.24
C VAL A 129 12.88 -6.11 -21.51
N VAL A 130 12.35 -7.21 -22.00
CA VAL A 130 12.45 -8.51 -21.35
C VAL A 130 12.96 -9.51 -22.37
N GLU A 131 14.03 -10.21 -22.05
CA GLU A 131 14.35 -11.48 -22.71
C GLU A 131 13.30 -12.50 -22.26
N MET A 132 12.59 -13.09 -23.22
CA MET A 132 11.54 -14.07 -22.93
C MET A 132 12.15 -15.39 -22.45
N SER A 133 11.37 -16.16 -21.70
CA SER A 133 11.71 -17.53 -21.33
C SER A 133 10.84 -18.57 -22.02
N GLU A 134 11.46 -19.71 -22.29
CA GLU A 134 10.81 -20.93 -22.77
C GLU A 134 10.88 -22.01 -21.68
N GLU A 135 9.91 -22.93 -21.69
CA GLU A 135 9.90 -24.08 -20.79
C GLU A 135 10.81 -25.16 -21.39
N VAL A 136 11.94 -25.41 -20.73
CA VAL A 136 12.92 -26.42 -21.17
C VAL A 136 12.87 -27.61 -20.24
N LEU A 137 12.76 -28.81 -20.80
CA LEU A 137 12.91 -30.04 -20.05
C LEU A 137 14.40 -30.21 -19.68
N MET A 138 14.67 -30.13 -18.38
CA MET A 138 15.99 -30.32 -17.80
C MET A 138 16.06 -31.70 -17.16
N ARG A 139 17.21 -32.36 -17.29
CA ARG A 139 17.55 -33.58 -16.58
C ARG A 139 18.57 -33.29 -15.50
N TYR A 140 18.29 -33.76 -14.30
CA TYR A 140 19.27 -33.76 -13.22
C TYR A 140 20.19 -34.97 -13.38
N VAL A 141 21.50 -34.71 -13.52
CA VAL A 141 22.54 -35.72 -13.66
C VAL A 141 23.72 -35.33 -12.77
N ASN A 142 24.07 -36.18 -11.80
CA ASN A 142 25.26 -36.03 -10.96
C ASN A 142 25.47 -34.63 -10.34
N GLY A 143 24.42 -34.04 -9.76
CA GLY A 143 24.53 -32.72 -9.10
C GLY A 143 24.27 -31.51 -10.00
N LYS A 144 24.02 -31.71 -11.30
CA LYS A 144 23.84 -30.62 -12.27
C LYS A 144 22.59 -30.83 -13.11
N TYR A 145 21.98 -29.71 -13.51
CA TYR A 145 20.91 -29.72 -14.51
C TYR A 145 21.51 -29.53 -15.89
N ILE A 146 21.23 -30.45 -16.79
CA ILE A 146 21.52 -30.33 -18.22
C ILE A 146 20.20 -30.33 -18.99
N ARG A 147 20.18 -29.83 -20.23
CA ARG A 147 18.99 -29.98 -21.07
C ARG A 147 18.79 -31.48 -21.34
N ASP A 148 17.55 -31.95 -21.26
CA ASP A 148 17.24 -33.36 -21.49
C ASP A 148 17.66 -33.81 -22.90
N ALA A 149 17.58 -32.91 -23.88
CA ALA A 149 18.05 -33.13 -25.26
C ALA A 149 19.57 -33.37 -25.35
N ASP A 150 20.36 -32.87 -24.40
CA ASP A 150 21.82 -33.01 -24.37
C ASP A 150 22.27 -34.26 -23.59
N TYR A 151 21.34 -34.99 -22.98
CA TYR A 151 21.66 -36.18 -22.20
C TYR A 151 21.98 -37.38 -23.09
N VAL A 152 23.20 -37.90 -22.95
CA VAL A 152 23.62 -39.14 -23.60
C VAL A 152 23.68 -40.26 -22.57
N PRO A 153 22.83 -41.30 -22.66
CA PRO A 153 22.85 -42.39 -21.69
C PRO A 153 24.15 -43.21 -21.78
N PRO A 154 24.73 -43.62 -20.63
CA PRO A 154 25.97 -44.41 -20.63
C PRO A 154 25.77 -45.79 -21.26
N LYS A 155 26.74 -46.23 -22.09
CA LYS A 155 26.67 -47.45 -22.92
C LYS A 155 26.54 -48.78 -22.12
N ASN A 156 26.81 -48.78 -20.81
CA ASN A 156 26.79 -49.97 -19.94
C ASN A 156 25.64 -49.97 -18.92
N SER A 157 24.45 -49.48 -19.32
CA SER A 157 23.30 -49.21 -18.44
C SER A 157 22.62 -50.41 -17.79
N ARG A 158 23.04 -51.67 -18.07
CA ARG A 158 22.42 -52.86 -17.45
C ARG A 158 22.77 -53.08 -15.98
N ARG A 159 23.83 -52.44 -15.45
CA ARG A 159 24.26 -52.59 -14.04
C ARG A 159 24.29 -51.30 -13.22
N TYR A 160 24.14 -50.14 -13.86
CA TYR A 160 24.14 -48.83 -13.19
C TYR A 160 22.85 -48.11 -13.56
N LEU A 161 21.90 -48.04 -12.62
CA LEU A 161 20.75 -47.14 -12.70
C LEU A 161 21.26 -45.72 -12.47
N ASP A 162 21.27 -44.91 -13.52
CA ASP A 162 21.58 -43.49 -13.40
C ASP A 162 20.41 -42.82 -12.67
N HIS A 163 20.64 -42.31 -11.45
CA HIS A 163 19.62 -41.67 -10.62
C HIS A 163 19.30 -40.27 -11.16
N THR A 164 18.69 -40.25 -12.34
CA THR A 164 18.28 -39.05 -13.06
C THR A 164 16.78 -38.88 -12.99
N TRP A 165 16.33 -37.64 -12.96
CA TRP A 165 14.93 -37.28 -13.07
C TRP A 165 14.82 -36.03 -13.93
N THR A 166 13.67 -35.86 -14.57
CA THR A 166 13.40 -34.73 -15.44
C THR A 166 12.52 -33.71 -14.73
N THR A 167 12.75 -32.44 -15.03
CA THR A 167 11.98 -31.31 -14.51
C THR A 167 11.88 -30.24 -15.57
N SER A 168 10.73 -29.58 -15.65
CA SER A 168 10.60 -28.38 -16.48
C SER A 168 11.21 -27.18 -15.73
N LYS A 169 12.11 -26.44 -16.39
CA LYS A 169 12.58 -25.14 -15.91
C LYS A 169 12.31 -24.07 -16.96
N GLU A 170 11.92 -22.87 -16.50
CA GLU A 170 11.80 -21.69 -17.34
C GLU A 170 13.22 -21.12 -17.57
N LEU A 171 13.69 -21.11 -18.81
CA LEU A 171 15.01 -20.58 -19.18
C LEU A 171 14.89 -19.46 -20.22
N PRO A 172 15.70 -18.39 -20.14
CA PRO A 172 15.76 -17.34 -21.15
C PRO A 172 16.11 -17.92 -22.54
N CYS A 173 15.36 -17.52 -23.56
CA CYS A 173 15.47 -18.06 -24.92
C CYS A 173 16.20 -17.11 -25.90
N GLY A 174 16.75 -15.98 -25.45
CA GLY A 174 17.47 -15.01 -26.27
C GLY A 174 16.58 -14.09 -27.13
N ARG A 175 15.26 -14.27 -27.10
CA ARG A 175 14.30 -13.43 -27.84
C ARG A 175 13.75 -12.32 -26.96
N LEU A 176 13.65 -11.12 -27.51
CA LEU A 176 13.23 -9.94 -26.75
C LEU A 176 11.72 -9.68 -26.88
N ARG A 177 11.16 -9.09 -25.83
CA ARG A 177 9.83 -8.50 -25.78
C ARG A 177 9.94 -7.09 -25.21
N LEU A 178 9.36 -6.13 -25.91
CA LEU A 178 9.10 -4.79 -25.38
C LEU A 178 7.68 -4.76 -24.82
N ILE A 179 7.54 -4.22 -23.63
CA ILE A 179 6.25 -3.94 -22.99
C ILE A 179 6.20 -2.43 -22.74
N ALA A 180 5.24 -1.77 -23.39
CA ALA A 180 4.86 -0.41 -23.05
C ALA A 180 3.59 -0.46 -22.21
N TYR A 181 3.53 0.32 -21.13
CA TYR A 181 2.39 0.30 -20.21
C TYR A 181 2.11 1.67 -19.63
N SER A 182 0.88 1.86 -19.16
CA SER A 182 0.53 3.02 -18.34
C SER A 182 1.12 2.85 -16.94
N PRO A 183 2.00 3.76 -16.49
CA PRO A 183 2.54 3.71 -15.13
C PRO A 183 1.52 4.22 -14.09
N TYR A 184 0.40 4.78 -14.53
CA TYR A 184 -0.64 5.34 -13.66
C TYR A 184 -1.57 4.24 -13.17
N TRP A 185 -1.74 4.15 -11.85
CA TRP A 185 -2.66 3.18 -11.25
C TRP A 185 -4.13 3.40 -11.66
N ARG A 186 -4.47 4.62 -12.07
CA ARG A 186 -5.84 5.05 -12.43
C ARG A 186 -6.27 4.69 -13.84
N ALA A 187 -5.32 4.47 -14.75
CA ALA A 187 -5.62 4.20 -16.16
C ALA A 187 -4.82 2.99 -16.62
N SER A 188 -5.52 1.90 -16.93
CA SER A 188 -4.88 0.70 -17.46
C SER A 188 -4.73 0.79 -18.99
N TRP A 189 -3.50 0.58 -19.44
CA TRP A 189 -3.15 0.40 -20.85
C TRP A 189 -1.83 -0.38 -20.92
N SER A 190 -1.71 -1.29 -21.87
CA SER A 190 -0.46 -1.99 -22.15
C SER A 190 -0.42 -2.48 -23.59
N ALA A 191 0.74 -2.39 -24.23
CA ALA A 191 1.01 -2.99 -25.52
C ALA A 191 2.31 -3.79 -25.45
N ARG A 192 2.39 -4.85 -26.25
CA ARG A 192 3.54 -5.76 -26.29
C ARG A 192 3.99 -5.98 -27.72
N TRP A 193 5.29 -6.00 -27.92
CA TRP A 193 5.94 -6.38 -29.17
C TRP A 193 6.98 -7.44 -28.85
N GLN A 194 6.96 -8.53 -29.60
CA GLN A 194 7.79 -9.70 -29.33
C GLN A 194 8.57 -10.11 -30.57
N GLU A 195 9.82 -10.50 -30.37
CA GLU A 195 10.62 -11.08 -31.42
C GLU A 195 10.07 -12.44 -31.83
N VAL A 196 9.88 -12.60 -33.13
CA VAL A 196 9.53 -13.88 -33.76
C VAL A 196 10.75 -14.40 -34.48
N LYS A 197 10.79 -15.71 -34.75
CA LYS A 197 11.86 -16.34 -35.53
C LYS A 197 12.12 -15.54 -36.81
N ASN A 198 13.37 -15.11 -37.02
CA ASN A 198 13.84 -14.30 -38.15
C ASN A 198 13.29 -12.87 -38.28
N SER A 199 12.61 -12.34 -37.25
CA SER A 199 12.16 -10.94 -37.22
C SER A 199 12.67 -10.24 -35.96
N PRO A 200 13.79 -9.48 -36.05
CA PRO A 200 14.34 -8.75 -34.90
C PRO A 200 13.45 -7.56 -34.54
N LEU A 201 13.35 -7.26 -33.25
CA LEU A 201 12.46 -6.21 -32.72
C LEU A 201 12.87 -4.80 -33.18
N THR A 202 14.13 -4.63 -33.57
CA THR A 202 14.66 -3.36 -34.09
C THR A 202 13.94 -2.89 -35.36
N ARG A 203 13.40 -3.81 -36.17
CA ARG A 203 12.61 -3.45 -37.36
C ARG A 203 11.27 -2.79 -37.00
N ASP A 204 10.72 -3.10 -35.84
CA ASP A 204 9.44 -2.60 -35.38
C ASP A 204 9.55 -1.25 -34.66
N ILE A 205 10.76 -0.70 -34.47
CA ILE A 205 10.95 0.58 -33.76
C ILE A 205 10.05 1.70 -34.32
N PRO A 206 9.93 1.92 -35.64
CA PRO A 206 9.03 2.97 -36.15
C PRO A 206 7.55 2.74 -35.79
N SER A 207 7.09 1.48 -35.79
CA SER A 207 5.70 1.14 -35.45
C SER A 207 5.46 1.24 -33.94
N ILE A 208 6.45 0.87 -33.13
CA ILE A 208 6.47 1.03 -31.66
C ILE A 208 6.36 2.50 -31.30
N VAL A 209 7.19 3.37 -31.89
CA VAL A 209 7.17 4.82 -31.61
C VAL A 209 5.77 5.39 -31.92
N LYS A 210 5.20 5.05 -33.07
CA LYS A 210 3.84 5.48 -33.44
C LYS A 210 2.78 4.98 -32.45
N ALA A 211 2.86 3.72 -32.03
CA ALA A 211 1.92 3.16 -31.07
C ALA A 211 2.03 3.83 -29.68
N ILE A 212 3.24 4.23 -29.26
CA ILE A 212 3.46 5.02 -28.04
C ILE A 212 2.82 6.42 -28.18
N GLU A 213 2.91 7.06 -29.35
CA GLU A 213 2.24 8.34 -29.61
C GLU A 213 0.71 8.21 -29.52
N ASP A 214 0.14 7.21 -30.18
CA ASP A 214 -1.31 6.97 -30.19
C ASP A 214 -1.82 6.63 -28.79
N ALA A 215 -1.06 5.82 -28.04
CA ALA A 215 -1.35 5.48 -26.65
C ALA A 215 -1.35 6.68 -25.71
N ALA A 216 -0.42 7.63 -25.92
CA ALA A 216 -0.37 8.83 -25.11
C ALA A 216 -1.66 9.67 -25.28
N ILE A 217 -2.19 9.75 -26.50
CA ILE A 217 -3.45 10.45 -26.78
C ILE A 217 -4.62 9.78 -26.05
N GLU A 218 -4.71 8.45 -26.11
CA GLU A 218 -5.75 7.68 -25.41
C GLU A 218 -5.64 7.84 -23.89
N LEU A 219 -4.42 7.81 -23.34
CA LEU A 219 -4.17 7.92 -21.91
C LEU A 219 -4.53 9.28 -21.34
N VAL A 220 -4.33 10.38 -22.07
CA VAL A 220 -4.77 11.71 -21.63
C VAL A 220 -6.25 11.72 -21.30
N GLU A 221 -7.08 11.15 -22.18
CA GLU A 221 -8.53 11.14 -21.99
C GLU A 221 -8.95 10.20 -20.87
N LYS A 222 -8.31 9.02 -20.76
CA LYS A 222 -8.56 8.09 -19.65
C LYS A 222 -8.17 8.68 -18.28
N LEU A 223 -7.05 9.40 -18.19
CA LEU A 223 -6.60 10.01 -16.94
C LEU A 223 -7.54 11.14 -16.50
N LYS A 224 -7.97 12.01 -17.42
CA LYS A 224 -8.98 13.04 -17.12
C LYS A 224 -10.27 12.45 -16.58
N GLU A 225 -10.75 11.36 -17.19
CA GLU A 225 -11.95 10.68 -16.71
C GLU A 225 -11.75 10.11 -15.30
N ALA A 226 -10.62 9.43 -15.06
CA ALA A 226 -10.32 8.85 -13.77
C ALA A 226 -10.20 9.92 -12.66
N ASP A 227 -9.64 11.10 -12.96
CA ASP A 227 -9.55 12.21 -12.01
C ASP A 227 -10.93 12.80 -11.67
N ARG A 228 -11.83 12.93 -12.65
CA ARG A 228 -13.22 13.32 -12.40
C ARG A 228 -13.93 12.34 -11.47
N GLN A 229 -13.79 11.04 -11.73
CA GLN A 229 -14.40 10.00 -10.89
C GLN A 229 -13.82 9.98 -9.47
N ALA A 230 -12.51 10.17 -9.34
CA ALA A 230 -11.84 10.22 -8.04
C ALA A 230 -12.31 11.41 -7.20
N GLU A 231 -12.49 12.59 -7.81
CA GLU A 231 -12.99 13.76 -7.09
C GLU A 231 -14.44 13.57 -6.64
N ILE A 232 -15.30 13.01 -7.50
CA ILE A 232 -16.68 12.66 -7.11
C ILE A 232 -16.69 11.66 -5.95
N ALA A 233 -15.86 10.62 -6.00
CA ALA A 233 -15.75 9.63 -4.94
C ALA A 233 -15.22 10.22 -3.62
N ARG A 234 -14.26 11.15 -3.71
CA ARG A 234 -13.74 11.89 -2.55
C ARG A 234 -14.82 12.72 -1.89
N LEU A 235 -15.58 13.49 -2.67
CA LEU A 235 -16.69 14.30 -2.15
C LEU A 235 -17.77 13.43 -1.51
N LYS A 236 -18.12 12.29 -2.12
CA LYS A 236 -19.06 11.33 -1.53
C LYS A 236 -18.56 10.77 -0.20
N ARG A 237 -17.28 10.38 -0.13
CA ARG A 237 -16.68 9.85 1.10
C ARG A 237 -16.68 10.89 2.21
N LEU A 238 -16.33 12.15 1.92
CA LEU A 238 -16.36 13.23 2.90
C LEU A 238 -17.79 13.44 3.45
N ALA A 239 -18.80 13.43 2.57
CA ALA A 239 -20.20 13.56 2.97
C ALA A 239 -20.70 12.35 3.78
N GLU A 240 -20.27 11.14 3.45
CA GLU A 240 -20.59 9.92 4.22
C GLU A 240 -19.91 9.93 5.60
N GLU A 241 -18.64 10.33 5.68
CA GLU A 241 -17.91 10.47 6.94
C GLU A 241 -18.53 11.55 7.84
N GLU A 242 -18.97 12.67 7.27
CA GLU A 242 -19.69 13.71 8.00
C GLU A 242 -21.02 13.20 8.57
N LYS A 243 -21.82 12.51 7.74
CA LYS A 243 -23.07 11.88 8.20
C LYS A 243 -22.81 10.86 9.31
N ARG A 244 -21.79 10.02 9.16
CA ARG A 244 -21.41 9.03 10.18
C ARG A 244 -21.01 9.71 11.48
N ARG A 245 -20.21 10.77 11.43
CA ARG A 245 -19.83 11.56 12.61
C ARG A 245 -21.04 12.16 13.32
N GLN A 246 -21.98 12.73 12.57
CA GLN A 246 -23.23 13.28 13.14
C GLN A 246 -24.11 12.19 13.76
N GLU A 247 -24.21 11.02 13.14
CA GLU A 247 -25.00 9.92 13.68
C GLU A 247 -24.36 9.31 14.94
N GLU A 248 -23.04 9.12 14.95
CA GLU A 248 -22.27 8.68 16.12
C GLU A 248 -22.40 9.67 17.28
N ASP A 249 -22.30 10.97 17.01
CA ASP A 249 -22.52 12.03 18.01
C ASP A 249 -23.92 11.94 18.62
N ARG A 250 -24.97 11.85 17.79
CA ARG A 250 -26.35 11.69 18.27
C ARG A 250 -26.53 10.44 19.12
N ARG A 251 -25.92 9.31 18.72
CA ARG A 251 -25.97 8.06 19.50
C ARG A 251 -25.26 8.22 20.84
N SER A 252 -24.10 8.84 20.87
CA SER A 252 -23.35 9.10 22.11
C SER A 252 -24.09 10.06 23.04
N VAL A 253 -24.74 11.11 22.52
CA VAL A 253 -25.61 11.98 23.33
C VAL A 253 -26.74 11.18 23.96
N GLN A 254 -27.48 10.38 23.18
CA GLN A 254 -28.57 9.55 23.71
C GLN A 254 -28.08 8.54 24.76
N GLN A 255 -26.91 7.93 24.52
CA GLN A 255 -26.31 6.98 25.46
C GLN A 255 -25.88 7.67 26.76
N SER A 256 -25.28 8.87 26.68
CA SER A 256 -24.88 9.64 27.85
C SER A 256 -26.04 9.98 28.78
N VAL A 257 -27.21 10.31 28.19
CA VAL A 257 -28.44 10.57 28.95
C VAL A 257 -28.92 9.30 29.65
N LYS A 258 -28.98 8.17 28.93
CA LYS A 258 -29.38 6.88 29.52
C LYS A 258 -28.45 6.44 30.64
N ASP A 259 -27.14 6.53 30.42
CA ASP A 259 -26.13 6.12 31.39
C ASP A 259 -26.12 7.03 32.62
N SER A 260 -26.33 8.34 32.44
CA SER A 260 -26.47 9.29 33.55
C SER A 260 -27.72 9.02 34.38
N GLN A 261 -28.86 8.71 33.74
CA GLN A 261 -30.10 8.31 34.43
C GLN A 261 -29.92 6.99 35.20
N ALA A 262 -29.34 5.97 34.57
CA ALA A 262 -29.06 4.69 35.23
C ALA A 262 -28.11 4.88 36.43
N HIS A 263 -27.10 5.73 36.28
CA HIS A 263 -26.17 6.07 37.35
C HIS A 263 -26.87 6.79 38.52
N LEU A 264 -27.77 7.73 38.24
CA LEU A 264 -28.54 8.41 39.29
C LEU A 264 -29.39 7.42 40.09
N VAL A 265 -30.05 6.47 39.41
CA VAL A 265 -30.82 5.40 40.08
C VAL A 265 -29.93 4.53 40.95
N GLN A 266 -28.74 4.16 40.46
CA GLN A 266 -27.76 3.39 41.25
C GLN A 266 -27.30 4.14 42.50
N ILE A 267 -27.08 5.46 42.40
CA ILE A 267 -26.70 6.31 43.52
C ILE A 267 -27.82 6.39 44.56
N ILE A 268 -29.07 6.57 44.13
CA ILE A 268 -30.25 6.58 45.03
C ILE A 268 -30.38 5.23 45.75
N GLN A 269 -30.18 4.12 45.02
CA GLN A 269 -30.24 2.78 45.62
C GLN A 269 -29.11 2.57 46.63
N ALA A 270 -27.86 2.92 46.28
CA ALA A 270 -26.71 2.80 47.18
C ALA A 270 -26.89 3.62 48.47
N TRP A 271 -27.42 4.84 48.36
CA TRP A 271 -27.76 5.66 49.52
C TRP A 271 -28.89 5.04 50.36
N SER A 272 -29.95 4.54 49.73
CA SER A 272 -31.04 3.85 50.41
C SER A 272 -30.55 2.63 51.19
N ASP A 273 -29.66 1.83 50.58
CA ASP A 273 -29.06 0.66 51.21
C ASP A 273 -28.18 1.07 52.41
N ALA A 274 -27.35 2.10 52.27
CA ALA A 274 -26.56 2.66 53.37
C ALA A 274 -27.44 3.15 54.54
N MET A 275 -28.54 3.85 54.24
CA MET A 275 -29.50 4.31 55.25
C MET A 275 -30.24 3.15 55.94
N ASN A 276 -30.57 2.08 55.21
CA ASN A 276 -31.19 0.89 55.80
C ASN A 276 -30.26 0.20 56.79
N VAL A 277 -28.96 0.10 56.45
CA VAL A 277 -27.96 -0.45 57.37
C VAL A 277 -27.79 0.46 58.58
N GLU A 278 -27.71 1.78 58.42
CA GLU A 278 -27.61 2.70 59.58
C GLU A 278 -28.83 2.61 60.50
N ARG A 279 -30.05 2.53 59.97
CA ARG A 279 -31.26 2.30 60.80
C ARG A 279 -31.19 0.99 61.58
N PHE A 280 -30.63 -0.07 60.98
CA PHE A 280 -30.41 -1.32 61.70
C PHE A 280 -29.38 -1.14 62.83
N LEU A 281 -28.26 -0.47 62.57
CA LEU A 281 -27.23 -0.19 63.57
C LEU A 281 -27.78 0.65 64.74
N GLN A 282 -28.59 1.68 64.46
CA GLN A 282 -29.29 2.47 65.47
C GLN A 282 -30.21 1.58 66.34
N GLY A 283 -30.98 0.69 65.71
CA GLY A 283 -31.82 -0.26 66.45
C GLY A 283 -31.04 -1.30 67.27
N VAL A 284 -29.77 -1.57 66.94
CA VAL A 284 -28.85 -2.39 67.76
C VAL A 284 -28.29 -1.57 68.93
N GLU A 285 -27.92 -0.31 68.69
CA GLU A 285 -27.42 0.63 69.69
C GLU A 285 -28.45 0.89 70.81
N GLU A 286 -29.72 1.12 70.45
CA GLU A 286 -30.82 1.28 71.40
C GLU A 286 -31.02 0.06 72.30
N ARG A 287 -30.92 -1.16 71.74
CA ARG A 287 -31.05 -2.40 72.53
C ARG A 287 -29.81 -2.68 73.38
N ALA A 288 -28.63 -2.36 72.87
CA ALA A 288 -27.37 -2.49 73.61
C ALA A 288 -27.34 -1.58 74.86
N SER A 289 -28.08 -0.47 74.85
CA SER A 289 -28.21 0.44 76.00
C SER A 289 -28.85 -0.19 77.23
N ASN A 290 -29.55 -1.32 77.09
CA ASN A 290 -30.14 -2.08 78.19
C ASN A 290 -29.24 -3.19 78.76
N LEU A 291 -28.04 -3.39 78.18
CA LEU A 291 -27.11 -4.44 78.60
C LEU A 291 -26.17 -4.00 79.75
N PRO A 292 -25.61 -4.94 80.52
CA PRO A 292 -24.56 -4.68 81.52
C PRO A 292 -23.32 -4.01 80.90
N SER A 293 -22.60 -3.21 81.68
CA SER A 293 -21.58 -2.28 81.20
C SER A 293 -20.44 -2.93 80.38
N ASN A 294 -20.00 -4.15 80.74
CA ASN A 294 -18.94 -4.85 80.01
C ASN A 294 -19.39 -5.33 78.62
N GLU A 295 -20.62 -5.83 78.49
CA GLU A 295 -21.17 -6.28 77.20
C GLU A 295 -21.55 -5.10 76.31
N ARG A 296 -22.01 -3.99 76.91
CA ARG A 296 -22.33 -2.74 76.22
C ARG A 296 -21.12 -2.15 75.51
N ASN A 297 -19.97 -2.07 76.18
CA ASN A 297 -18.76 -1.48 75.61
C ASN A 297 -18.23 -2.29 74.41
N ALA A 298 -18.21 -3.62 74.53
CA ALA A 298 -17.82 -4.49 73.41
C ALA A 298 -18.75 -4.37 72.20
N MET A 299 -20.05 -4.11 72.43
CA MET A 299 -21.03 -3.89 71.36
C MET A 299 -20.88 -2.52 70.70
N LEU A 300 -20.59 -1.46 71.47
CA LEU A 300 -20.33 -0.12 70.94
C LEU A 300 -19.07 -0.06 70.08
N GLU A 301 -18.00 -0.76 70.46
CA GLU A 301 -16.79 -0.87 69.63
C GLU A 301 -17.09 -1.54 68.28
N ARG A 302 -17.89 -2.61 68.27
CA ARG A 302 -18.32 -3.26 67.03
C ARG A 302 -19.24 -2.40 66.17
N LEU A 303 -20.11 -1.60 66.78
CA LEU A 303 -20.96 -0.64 66.06
C LEU A 303 -20.13 0.45 65.38
N ASN A 304 -19.08 0.96 66.03
CA ASN A 304 -18.18 1.95 65.43
C ASN A 304 -17.44 1.38 64.22
N LEU A 305 -16.91 0.14 64.32
CA LEU A 305 -16.29 -0.54 63.17
C LEU A 305 -17.27 -0.73 62.00
N ALA A 306 -18.54 -1.04 62.30
CA ALA A 306 -19.57 -1.17 61.27
C ALA A 306 -19.90 0.17 60.59
N ARG A 307 -19.96 1.27 61.35
CA ARG A 307 -20.18 2.63 60.81
C ARG A 307 -19.01 3.09 59.95
N ASP A 308 -17.77 2.85 60.38
CA ASP A 308 -16.57 3.16 59.59
C ASP A 308 -16.53 2.37 58.27
N PHE A 309 -17.03 1.12 58.27
CA PHE A 309 -17.08 0.29 57.07
C PHE A 309 -18.12 0.75 56.04
N ILE A 310 -19.25 1.32 56.49
CA ILE A 310 -20.30 1.86 55.60
C ILE A 310 -19.85 3.17 54.93
N GLY A 311 -18.92 3.90 55.55
CA GLY A 311 -18.38 5.14 55.02
C GLY A 311 -19.34 6.33 55.19
N THR A 312 -19.32 7.27 54.24
CA THR A 312 -20.16 8.48 54.32
C THR A 312 -21.65 8.13 54.23
N GLN A 313 -22.44 8.78 55.09
CA GLN A 313 -23.91 8.70 55.08
C GLN A 313 -24.52 10.00 54.55
N ASN A 314 -23.68 10.95 54.17
CA ASN A 314 -24.11 12.27 53.72
C ASN A 314 -24.69 12.16 52.30
N PRO A 315 -25.98 12.47 52.09
CA PRO A 315 -26.61 12.41 50.77
C PRO A 315 -25.92 13.31 49.73
N LEU A 316 -25.23 14.37 50.17
CA LEU A 316 -24.48 15.25 49.28
C LEU A 316 -23.28 14.55 48.63
N ASP A 317 -22.57 13.68 49.36
CA ASP A 317 -21.41 12.97 48.83
C ASP A 317 -21.82 11.94 47.76
N PHE A 318 -22.95 11.27 47.98
CA PHE A 318 -23.56 10.38 46.99
C PHE A 318 -24.00 11.16 45.74
N PHE A 319 -24.66 12.30 45.91
CA PHE A 319 -25.12 13.11 44.78
C PHE A 319 -23.96 13.73 43.98
N LEU A 320 -22.89 14.18 44.64
CA LEU A 320 -21.69 14.71 43.98
C LEU A 320 -20.92 13.63 43.19
N SER A 321 -21.11 12.35 43.49
CA SER A 321 -20.56 11.26 42.69
C SER A 321 -21.29 11.06 41.35
N TRP A 322 -22.49 11.64 41.18
CA TRP A 322 -23.30 11.51 39.98
C TRP A 322 -22.72 12.31 38.81
N LYS A 323 -22.35 11.59 37.73
CA LYS A 323 -21.94 12.21 36.47
C LYS A 323 -23.12 12.61 35.58
N THR A 324 -23.18 13.89 35.22
CA THR A 324 -24.20 14.43 34.31
C THR A 324 -24.00 13.95 32.86
N PRO A 325 -25.02 14.04 31.98
CA PRO A 325 -24.85 13.63 30.57
C PRO A 325 -23.74 14.40 29.85
N LEU A 326 -23.59 15.70 30.12
CA LEU A 326 -22.57 16.56 29.51
C LEU A 326 -21.15 16.22 29.99
N GLU A 327 -20.97 15.87 31.27
CA GLU A 327 -19.70 15.37 31.80
C GLU A 327 -19.32 13.99 31.22
N ARG A 328 -20.32 13.21 30.78
CA ARG A 328 -20.11 11.90 30.16
C ARG A 328 -19.81 12.01 28.67
N TYR A 329 -20.50 12.91 27.97
CA TYR A 329 -20.29 13.16 26.55
C TYR A 329 -20.65 14.60 26.20
N GLN A 330 -19.65 15.35 25.72
CA GLN A 330 -19.85 16.67 25.16
C GLN A 330 -20.09 16.56 23.65
N PRO A 331 -21.26 17.03 23.15
CA PRO A 331 -21.58 16.98 21.73
C PRO A 331 -20.52 17.72 20.89
N LEU A 332 -20.30 17.24 19.67
CA LEU A 332 -19.38 17.86 18.71
C LEU A 332 -19.71 19.34 18.45
N ALA A 333 -20.99 19.70 18.39
CA ALA A 333 -21.43 21.08 18.21
C ALA A 333 -21.04 21.99 19.39
N SER A 334 -21.00 21.45 20.61
CA SER A 334 -20.59 22.20 21.80
C SER A 334 -19.08 22.38 21.87
N ARG A 335 -18.29 21.38 21.45
CA ARG A 335 -16.82 21.50 21.38
C ARG A 335 -16.35 22.56 20.39
N LEU A 336 -17.04 22.69 19.26
CA LEU A 336 -16.72 23.69 18.25
C LEU A 336 -17.02 25.13 18.72
N LEU A 337 -17.95 25.31 19.65
CA LEU A 337 -18.25 26.63 20.22
C LEU A 337 -17.22 27.04 21.28
N ASP A 338 -16.67 26.10 22.04
CA ASP A 338 -15.61 26.37 23.01
C ASP A 338 -14.29 26.77 22.33
N ASP A 339 -13.90 26.09 21.23
CA ASP A 339 -12.68 26.43 20.46
C ASP A 339 -12.74 27.85 19.86
N HIS A 340 -13.92 28.31 19.43
CA HIS A 340 -14.08 29.67 18.90
C HIS A 340 -14.05 30.75 20.00
N HIS A 341 -14.45 30.39 21.23
CA HIS A 341 -14.45 31.33 22.34
C HIS A 341 -13.06 31.53 22.97
N GLU A 342 -12.17 30.55 22.79
CA GLU A 342 -10.75 30.63 23.18
C GLU A 342 -9.95 31.50 22.18
N SER A 343 -10.22 31.38 20.87
CA SER A 343 -9.54 32.21 19.85
C SER A 343 -9.91 33.70 19.90
N ASP A 344 -11.13 34.04 20.32
CA ASP A 344 -11.55 35.44 20.47
C ASP A 344 -10.99 36.09 21.75
N LYS A 345 -10.70 35.30 22.80
CA LYS A 345 -10.03 35.81 24.01
C LYS A 345 -8.57 36.13 23.77
N ASP A 346 -7.86 35.30 23.01
CA ASP A 346 -6.46 35.56 22.65
C ASP A 346 -6.32 36.81 21.76
N ALA A 347 -7.36 37.18 21.00
CA ALA A 347 -7.38 38.38 20.17
C ALA A 347 -7.76 39.66 20.95
N GLU A 348 -8.51 39.56 22.05
CA GLU A 348 -8.82 40.69 22.93
C GLU A 348 -7.64 41.03 23.87
N ASP A 349 -6.88 40.03 24.32
CA ASP A 349 -5.69 40.24 25.16
C ASP A 349 -4.50 40.89 24.41
N GLU A 350 -4.44 40.83 23.07
CA GLU A 350 -3.43 41.56 22.27
C GLU A 350 -3.77 43.04 22.02
N ILE A 351 -5.01 43.48 22.30
CA ILE A 351 -5.46 44.87 22.07
C ILE A 351 -5.35 45.73 23.34
N GLU A 352 -5.26 45.13 24.53
CA GLU A 352 -5.09 45.86 25.81
C GLU A 352 -3.63 46.21 26.17
N ASP A 353 -2.64 45.75 25.39
CA ASP A 353 -1.21 45.97 25.64
C ASP A 353 -0.54 47.00 24.68
N GLN A 354 -1.30 47.90 24.04
CA GLN A 354 -0.78 49.02 23.21
C GLN A 354 -1.10 50.42 23.74
#